data_AF-S6HKK6-F1
#
_entry.id   AF-S6HKK6-F1
#
_cell.length_a   1.000
_cell.length_b   1.000
_cell.length_c   1.000
_cell.angle_alpha   90.00
_cell.angle_beta   90.00
_cell.angle_gamma   90.00
#
_symmetry.space_group_name_H-M   'P 1'
#
loop_
_entity.id
_entity.type
_entity.pdbx_description
1 polymer ?
#
loop_
_entity_poly.entity_id
_entity_poly.type
_entity_poly.pdbx_seq_one_letter_code
_entity_poly.pdbx_strand_id
1 'polypeptide(L)' 'MKSFIFSTENERGGVMLCDIETLEDAVVYLNKRFPGVVKVEMGKEFWTLEDGFEKEQLVVDG' A
#
# COMPACT_ATOMS: atom_id res chain seq x y z
N MET A 1 -12.96 4.14 8.15
CA MET A 1 -12.92 2.99 7.20
C MET A 1 -12.28 3.40 5.87
N LYS A 2 -11.14 2.77 5.57
CA LYS A 2 -10.34 2.98 4.35
C LYS A 2 -10.13 1.65 3.64
N SER A 3 -9.87 1.73 2.34
CA SER A 3 -9.45 0.60 1.52
C SER A 3 -7.96 0.68 1.21
N PHE A 4 -7.27 -0.43 1.41
CA PHE A 4 -5.86 -0.58 1.06
C PHE A 4 -5.72 -1.70 0.05
N ILE A 5 -4.98 -1.47 -1.03
CA ILE A 5 -4.58 -2.51 -1.98
C ILE A 5 -3.17 -2.92 -1.60
N PHE A 6 -2.87 -4.21 -1.56
CA PHE A 6 -1.51 -4.67 -1.32
C PHE A 6 -1.12 -5.80 -2.25
N SER A 7 0.17 -5.86 -2.55
CA SER A 7 0.79 -6.88 -3.39
C SER A 7 1.95 -7.53 -2.64
N THR A 8 2.18 -8.81 -2.92
CA THR A 8 3.29 -9.59 -2.37
C THR A 8 4.23 -10.06 -3.49
N GLU A 9 5.42 -10.50 -3.11
CA GLU A 9 6.51 -10.93 -3.99
C GLU A 9 6.12 -12.05 -4.98
N ASN A 10 5.09 -12.84 -4.68
CA ASN A 10 4.62 -13.94 -5.52
C ASN A 10 3.40 -13.56 -6.38
N GLU A 11 3.26 -12.27 -6.67
CA GLU A 11 2.15 -11.67 -7.44
C GLU A 11 0.76 -11.90 -6.82
N ARG A 12 0.69 -12.40 -5.57
CA ARG A 12 -0.56 -12.46 -4.81
C ARG A 12 -0.79 -11.12 -4.14
N GLY A 13 -2.05 -10.73 -4.04
CA GLY A 13 -2.43 -9.47 -3.41
C GLY A 13 -3.90 -9.47 -3.04
N GLY A 14 -4.36 -8.38 -2.45
CA GLY A 14 -5.75 -8.25 -2.06
C GLY A 14 -6.14 -6.83 -1.69
N VAL A 15 -7.43 -6.66 -1.44
CA VAL A 15 -8.00 -5.43 -0.91
C VAL A 15 -8.37 -5.66 0.56
N MET A 16 -7.92 -4.76 1.43
CA MET A 16 -8.27 -4.74 2.84
C MET A 16 -9.18 -3.55 3.13
N LEU A 17 -10.35 -3.81 3.71
CA LEU A 17 -11.25 -2.79 4.24
C LEU A 17 -11.16 -2.81 5.76
N CYS A 18 -10.72 -1.71 6.37
CA CYS A 18 -10.55 -1.63 7.83
C CYS A 18 -10.61 -0.19 8.34
N ASP A 19 -10.56 -0.02 9.66
CA ASP A 19 -10.55 1.29 10.33
C ASP A 19 -9.14 1.84 10.57
N ILE A 20 -8.14 1.30 9.89
CA ILE A 20 -6.81 1.92 9.81
C ILE A 20 -6.94 3.18 8.95
N GLU A 21 -6.47 4.31 9.47
CA GLU A 21 -6.63 5.61 8.82
C GLU A 21 -5.39 6.08 8.05
N THR A 22 -4.21 5.50 8.32
CA THR A 22 -2.92 5.90 7.71
C THR A 22 -2.34 4.77 6.87
N LEU A 23 -1.56 5.14 5.85
CA LEU A 23 -0.84 4.17 5.02
C LEU A 23 0.27 3.47 5.82
N GLU A 24 0.94 4.19 6.71
CA GLU A 24 2.00 3.71 7.58
C GLU A 24 1.52 2.57 8.48
N ASP A 25 0.38 2.77 9.15
CA ASP A 25 -0.22 1.74 10.00
C ASP A 25 -0.67 0.52 9.18
N ALA A 26 -1.17 0.75 7.96
CA ALA A 26 -1.58 -0.32 7.06
C ALA A 26 -0.37 -1.15 6.60
N VAL A 27 0.76 -0.51 6.26
CA VAL A 27 2.01 -1.17 5.90
C VAL A 27 2.50 -2.05 7.05
N VAL A 28 2.52 -1.53 8.28
CA VAL A 28 2.93 -2.29 9.47
C VAL A 28 2.01 -3.49 9.71
N TYR A 29 0.70 -3.28 9.59
CA TYR A 29 -0.28 -4.34 9.79
C TYR A 29 -0.16 -5.44 8.72
N LEU A 30 -0.07 -5.06 7.45
CA LEU A 30 -0.02 -5.99 6.33
C LEU A 30 1.27 -6.80 6.33
N ASN A 31 2.43 -6.18 6.62
CA ASN A 31 3.71 -6.89 6.75
C ASN A 31 3.71 -7.93 7.89
N LYS A 32 2.95 -7.69 8.96
CA LYS A 32 2.79 -8.68 10.04
C LYS A 32 1.87 -9.83 9.65
N ARG A 33 0.86 -9.55 8.82
CA ARG A 33 -0.21 -10.52 8.50
C ARG A 33 0.10 -11.38 7.28
N PHE A 34 0.77 -10.81 6.30
CA PHE A 34 1.10 -11.41 5.01
C PHE A 34 2.62 -11.34 4.81
N PRO A 35 3.32 -12.48 4.77
CA PRO A 35 4.73 -12.49 4.44
C PRO A 35 4.94 -12.05 2.98
N GLY A 36 6.01 -11.30 2.75
CA GLY A 36 6.43 -10.90 1.40
C GLY A 36 5.64 -9.74 0.80
N VAL A 37 4.99 -8.88 1.60
CA VAL A 37 4.34 -7.65 1.08
C VAL A 37 5.40 -6.72 0.48
N VAL A 38 5.21 -6.34 -0.78
CA VAL A 38 6.13 -5.48 -1.54
C VAL A 38 5.54 -4.12 -1.89
N LYS A 39 4.21 -3.99 -1.88
CA LYS A 39 3.51 -2.74 -2.17
C LYS A 39 2.22 -2.62 -1.37
N VAL A 40 1.92 -1.42 -0.87
CA VAL A 40 0.63 -1.05 -0.26
C VAL A 40 0.17 0.29 -0.82
N GLU A 41 -1.09 0.40 -1.20
CA GLU A 41 -1.66 1.58 -1.87
C GLU A 41 -2.92 2.05 -1.14
N MET A 42 -3.03 3.36 -0.92
CA MET A 42 -4.17 4.06 -0.35
C MET A 42 -4.51 5.28 -1.23
N GLY A 43 -5.41 5.11 -2.19
CA GLY A 43 -5.77 6.18 -3.11
C GLY A 43 -4.58 6.62 -3.96
N LYS A 44 -4.06 7.83 -3.73
CA LYS A 44 -2.90 8.40 -4.43
C LYS A 44 -1.58 8.21 -3.68
N GLU A 45 -1.61 7.64 -2.49
CA GLU A 45 -0.44 7.40 -1.66
C GLU A 45 -0.09 5.92 -1.77
N PHE A 46 1.19 5.60 -1.85
CA PHE A 46 1.65 4.21 -1.86
C PHE A 46 2.96 4.06 -1.13
N TRP A 47 3.22 2.82 -0.72
CA TRP A 47 4.46 2.40 -0.13
C TRP A 47 4.99 1.22 -0.95
N THR A 48 6.27 1.23 -1.28
CA THR A 48 6.99 0.08 -1.84
C THR A 48 8.10 -0.37 -0.89
N LEU A 49 8.47 -1.65 -0.98
CA LEU A 49 9.61 -2.18 -0.24
C LEU A 49 10.94 -1.50 -0.62
N GLU A 50 11.07 -1.07 -1.89
CA GLU A 50 12.30 -0.50 -2.44
C GLU A 50 12.43 1.00 -2.16
N ASP A 51 11.35 1.76 -2.33
CA ASP A 51 11.39 3.24 -2.33
C ASP A 51 10.75 3.85 -1.07
N GLY A 52 10.04 3.06 -0.27
CA GLY A 52 9.33 3.54 0.91
C GLY A 52 8.04 4.29 0.53
N PHE A 53 7.71 5.35 1.26
CA PHE A 53 6.44 6.07 1.11
C PHE A 53 6.51 7.14 0.02
N GLU A 54 5.60 7.06 -0.93
CA GLU A 54 5.48 7.98 -2.05
C GLU A 54 4.03 8.43 -2.28
N LYS A 55 3.88 9.47 -3.09
CA LYS A 55 2.58 9.92 -3.59
C LYS A 55 2.63 9.95 -5.11
N GLU A 56 1.59 9.44 -5.74
CA GLU A 56 1.41 9.50 -7.19
C GLU A 56 1.50 10.96 -7.65
N GLN A 57 2.57 11.30 -8.37
CA GLN A 57 2.67 12.58 -9.05
C GLN A 57 1.80 12.50 -10.30
N LEU A 58 0.74 13.32 -10.33
CA LEU A 58 0.02 13.60 -11.56
C LEU A 58 1.00 14.28 -12.52
N VAL A 59 1.50 13.55 -13.51
CA VAL A 59 2.14 14.16 -14.68
C VAL A 59 1.04 14.89 -15.43
N VAL A 60 0.95 16.21 -15.24
CA VAL A 60 0.16 17.08 -16.10
C VAL A 60 0.99 17.30 -17.36
N ASP A 61 0.78 16.46 -18.37
CA ASP A 61 1.24 16.79 -19.72
C ASP A 61 0.57 18.10 -20.14
N GLY A 62 1.39 19.13 -20.32
CA GLY A 62 0.98 20.48 -20.74
C GLY A 62 0.84 20.64 -22.24
#